data_AF-A0A814BFJ8-F1
#
_entry.id   AF-A0A814BFJ8-F1
#
_cell.length_a   1.000
_cell.length_b   1.000
_cell.length_c   1.000
_cell.angle_alpha   90.00
_cell.angle_beta   90.00
_cell.angle_gamma   90.00
#
_symmetry.space_group_name_H-M   'P 1'
#
loop_
_entity.id
_entity.type
_entity.pdbx_description
1 polymer ?
#
loop_
_entity_poly.entity_id
_entity_poly.type
_entity_poly.pdbx_seq_one_letter_code
_entity_poly.pdbx_strand_id
1 'polypeptide(L)'
;MGRVIRGQRKGKAHIFKSHTFHRKGAAKLRSLDFAERNGYMKGVVREIIHDPGRGAPLAVVAFRDRYKYGLKKELMVAAEGL
;
A
#
# COMPACT_ATOMS: atom_id res chain seq x y z
N MET A 1 -31.67 31.25 -3.66
CA MET A 1 -30.61 30.34 -3.15
C MET A 1 -30.89 28.93 -3.65
N GLY A 2 -29.97 28.31 -4.39
CA GLY A 2 -30.16 26.98 -4.99
C GLY A 2 -29.75 25.81 -4.07
N ARG A 3 -30.16 24.59 -4.41
CA ARG A 3 -29.78 23.36 -3.70
C ARG A 3 -28.35 22.95 -4.03
N VAL A 4 -27.59 22.47 -3.04
CA VAL A 4 -26.23 21.96 -3.23
C VAL A 4 -26.23 20.74 -4.15
N ILE A 5 -25.49 20.82 -5.26
CA ILE A 5 -25.42 19.74 -6.25
C ILE A 5 -24.59 18.55 -5.76
N ARG A 6 -24.81 17.37 -6.36
CA ARG A 6 -24.10 16.12 -5.98
C ARG A 6 -22.58 16.27 -6.00
N GLY A 7 -22.02 16.98 -6.98
CA GLY A 7 -20.56 17.21 -7.09
C GLY A 7 -19.98 17.90 -5.86
N GLN A 8 -20.61 18.99 -5.42
CA GLN A 8 -20.22 19.73 -4.22
C GLN A 8 -20.37 18.89 -2.94
N ARG A 9 -21.34 17.97 -2.90
CA ARG A 9 -21.56 17.09 -1.74
C ARG A 9 -20.47 16.03 -1.57
N LYS A 10 -19.75 15.62 -2.63
CA LYS A 10 -18.73 14.56 -2.55
C LYS A 10 -17.56 14.89 -1.63
N GLY A 11 -17.22 16.17 -1.45
CA GLY A 11 -16.12 16.59 -0.56
C GLY A 11 -16.48 16.63 0.93
N LYS A 12 -17.74 16.91 1.28
CA LYS A 12 -18.19 17.13 2.67
C LYS A 12 -19.06 15.99 3.24
N ALA A 13 -19.82 15.29 2.39
CA ALA A 13 -20.79 14.32 2.86
C ALA A 13 -20.15 12.96 3.15
N HIS A 14 -20.38 12.43 4.37
CA HIS A 14 -19.83 11.14 4.82
C HIS A 14 -20.27 9.94 3.98
N ILE A 15 -21.41 10.04 3.29
CA ILE A 15 -21.95 8.99 2.42
C ILE A 15 -21.06 8.65 1.22
N PHE A 16 -20.11 9.53 0.87
CA PHE A 16 -19.17 9.32 -0.24
C PHE A 16 -17.76 8.92 0.21
N LYS A 17 -17.57 8.63 1.51
CA LYS A 17 -16.29 8.13 2.03
C LYS A 17 -15.96 6.77 1.41
N SER A 18 -14.67 6.48 1.26
CA SER A 18 -14.21 5.18 0.78
C SER A 18 -14.52 4.07 1.79
N HIS A 19 -14.99 2.94 1.30
CA HIS A 19 -15.14 1.72 2.10
C HIS A 19 -13.79 1.01 2.18
N THR A 20 -13.11 1.09 3.33
CA THR A 20 -11.74 0.59 3.51
C THR A 20 -11.61 -0.53 4.53
N PHE A 21 -12.70 -1.00 5.15
CA PHE A 21 -12.69 -1.99 6.23
C PHE A 21 -11.92 -3.28 5.88
N HIS A 22 -12.07 -3.78 4.64
CA HIS A 22 -11.39 -5.00 4.19
C HIS A 22 -10.05 -4.75 3.47
N ARG A 23 -9.61 -3.50 3.33
CA ARG A 23 -8.33 -3.22 2.67
C ARG A 23 -7.17 -3.74 3.52
N LYS A 24 -6.22 -4.41 2.86
CA LYS A 24 -5.07 -5.06 3.49
C LYS A 24 -4.00 -4.08 3.93
N GLY A 25 -3.94 -2.91 3.29
CA GLY A 25 -3.03 -1.84 3.66
C GLY A 25 -2.73 -0.90 2.50
N ALA A 26 -1.92 0.12 2.76
CA ALA A 26 -1.42 0.98 1.70
C ALA A 26 -0.25 0.28 0.99
N ALA A 27 -0.41 0.02 -0.31
CA ALA A 27 0.68 -0.45 -1.15
C ALA A 27 1.66 0.71 -1.40
N LYS A 28 2.90 0.57 -0.95
CA LYS A 28 3.95 1.59 -1.07
C LYS A 28 5.31 0.93 -1.29
N LEU A 29 6.23 1.69 -1.89
CA LEU A 29 7.64 1.33 -1.82
C LEU A 29 8.14 1.49 -0.38
N ARG A 30 9.25 0.82 -0.08
CA ARG A 30 9.89 0.95 1.22
C ARG A 30 10.38 2.39 1.43
N SER A 31 10.54 2.78 2.68
CA SER A 31 11.13 4.08 2.99
C SER A 31 12.57 4.14 2.48
N LEU A 32 12.91 5.24 1.79
CA LEU A 32 14.24 5.45 1.21
C LEU A 32 15.28 5.69 2.32
N ASP A 33 15.91 4.61 2.77
CA ASP A 33 16.98 4.65 3.77
C ASP A 33 18.38 4.73 3.12
N PHE A 34 19.42 4.71 3.96
CA PHE A 34 20.80 4.77 3.48
C PHE A 34 21.17 3.56 2.59
N ALA A 35 20.54 2.40 2.81
CA ALA A 35 20.91 1.17 2.09
C ALA A 35 20.45 1.22 0.63
N GLU A 36 19.26 1.76 0.36
CA GLU A 36 18.75 1.91 -1.01
C GLU A 36 19.30 3.16 -1.73
N ARG A 37 19.78 4.17 -0.99
CA ARG A 37 20.45 5.33 -1.60
C ARG A 37 21.84 5.02 -2.14
N ASN A 38 22.60 4.19 -1.43
CA ASN A 38 24.00 3.92 -1.74
C ASN A 38 24.26 2.46 -2.15
N GLY A 39 23.22 1.66 -2.35
CA GLY A 39 23.35 0.24 -2.63
C GLY A 39 22.00 -0.41 -2.92
N TYR A 40 21.87 -1.68 -2.56
CA TYR A 40 20.65 -2.45 -2.75
C TYR A 40 20.25 -3.17 -1.46
N MET A 41 18.96 -3.49 -1.36
CA MET A 41 18.44 -4.38 -0.34
C MET A 41 17.71 -5.54 -0.99
N LYS A 42 18.06 -6.77 -0.61
CA LYS A 42 17.36 -7.97 -1.05
C LYS A 42 16.19 -8.27 -0.10
N GLY A 43 14.99 -8.32 -0.65
CA GLY A 43 13.79 -8.84 0.01
C GLY A 43 13.43 -10.23 -0.50
N VAL A 44 12.54 -10.92 0.21
CA VAL A 44 11.92 -12.17 -0.24
C VAL A 44 10.42 -11.97 -0.26
N VAL A 45 9.78 -12.27 -1.40
CA VAL A 45 8.33 -12.30 -1.51
C VAL A 45 7.82 -13.48 -0.69
N ARG A 46 6.97 -13.22 0.30
CA ARG A 46 6.40 -14.25 1.16
C ARG A 46 5.06 -14.74 0.63
N GLU A 47 4.21 -13.81 0.23
CA GLU A 47 2.84 -14.09 -0.20
C GLU A 47 2.40 -13.07 -1.25
N ILE A 48 1.55 -13.49 -2.17
CA ILE A 48 0.83 -12.63 -3.11
C ILE A 48 -0.65 -12.69 -2.72
N ILE A 49 -1.23 -11.54 -2.41
CA ILE A 49 -2.57 -11.43 -1.82
C ILE A 49 -3.48 -10.51 -2.64
N HIS A 50 -4.79 -10.76 -2.54
CA HIS A 50 -5.81 -9.87 -3.05
C HIS A 50 -6.18 -8.78 -2.03
N ASP A 51 -6.32 -7.54 -2.51
CA ASP A 51 -6.78 -6.37 -1.74
C ASP A 51 -8.14 -5.91 -2.28
N PRO A 52 -9.24 -6.02 -1.51
CA PRO A 52 -10.57 -5.63 -1.97
C PRO A 52 -10.66 -4.19 -2.45
N GLY A 53 -11.21 -4.00 -3.66
CA GLY A 53 -11.26 -2.70 -4.33
C GLY A 53 -9.97 -2.33 -5.09
N ARG A 54 -9.06 -3.29 -5.28
CA ARG A 54 -7.87 -3.19 -6.14
C ARG A 54 -7.85 -4.36 -7.13
N GLY A 55 -7.64 -4.06 -8.41
CA GLY A 55 -7.49 -5.08 -9.45
C GLY A 55 -6.09 -5.73 -9.46
N ALA A 56 -5.06 -4.94 -9.17
CA ALA A 56 -3.68 -5.45 -9.08
C ALA A 56 -3.44 -6.22 -7.76
N PRO A 57 -2.74 -7.36 -7.80
CA PRO A 57 -2.35 -8.09 -6.59
C PRO A 57 -1.30 -7.31 -5.77
N LEU A 58 -1.25 -7.61 -4.47
CA LEU A 58 -0.21 -7.11 -3.56
C LEU A 58 0.78 -8.20 -3.21
N ALA A 59 2.06 -7.86 -3.15
CA ALA A 59 3.12 -8.71 -2.65
C ALA A 59 3.47 -8.31 -1.21
N VAL A 60 3.50 -9.28 -0.30
CA VAL A 60 4.08 -9.13 1.04
C VAL A 60 5.55 -9.47 0.94
N VAL A 61 6.41 -8.45 0.97
CA VAL A 61 7.87 -8.61 0.86
C VAL A 61 8.50 -8.47 2.23
N ALA A 62 9.28 -9.48 2.63
CA ALA A 62 10.03 -9.45 3.88
C ALA A 62 11.47 -8.97 3.64
N PHE A 63 11.84 -7.87 4.27
CA PHE A 63 13.18 -7.32 4.29
C PHE A 63 13.82 -7.52 5.66
N ARG A 64 15.14 -7.67 5.71
CA ARG A 64 15.88 -7.67 6.98
C ARG A 64 16.13 -6.23 7.43
N ASP A 65 15.83 -5.90 8.69
CA ASP A 65 16.17 -4.59 9.23
C ASP A 65 17.71 -4.47 9.37
N ARG A 66 18.25 -3.31 8.99
CA ARG A 66 19.69 -3.00 9.01
C ARG A 66 20.13 -2.46 10.37
N TYR A 67 19.22 -1.85 11.12
CA TYR A 67 19.54 -1.18 12.38
C TYR A 67 19.23 -2.04 13.61
N LYS A 68 18.33 -3.01 13.47
CA LYS A 68 17.87 -3.88 14.56
C LYS A 68 17.71 -5.31 14.05
N TYR A 69 17.82 -6.29 14.95
CA TYR A 69 17.46 -7.66 14.62
C TYR A 69 15.94 -7.74 14.40
N GLY A 70 15.52 -8.08 13.17
CA GLY A 70 14.11 -8.21 12.83
C GLY A 70 13.86 -8.27 11.33
N LEU A 71 12.65 -8.67 10.96
CA LEU A 71 12.15 -8.63 9.58
C LEU A 71 11.06 -7.56 9.47
N LYS A 72 11.21 -6.64 8.51
CA LYS A 72 10.18 -5.68 8.13
C LYS A 72 9.37 -6.25 6.98
N LYS A 73 8.05 -6.37 7.19
CA LYS A 73 7.11 -6.76 6.15
C LYS A 73 6.59 -5.50 5.48
N GLU A 74 6.78 -5.41 4.17
CA GLU A 74 6.29 -4.30 3.35
C GLU A 74 5.25 -4.81 2.37
N LEU A 75 4.19 -4.03 2.17
CA LEU A 75 3.14 -4.30 1.19
C LEU A 75 3.41 -3.52 -0.07
N MET A 76 3.75 -4.22 -1.14
CA MET A 76 4.08 -3.65 -2.44
C MET A 76 3.05 -4.08 -3.50
N VAL A 77 2.94 -3.32 -4.59
CA VAL A 77 2.18 -3.80 -5.76
C VAL A 77 3.01 -4.90 -6.42
N ALA A 78 2.38 -6.04 -6.70
CA ALA A 78 3.06 -7.13 -7.38
C ALA A 78 3.19 -6.82 -8.89
N ALA A 79 4.38 -7.03 -9.45
CA ALA A 79 4.59 -7.02 -10.88
C ALA A 79 4.14 -8.36 -11.50
N GLU A 80 3.87 -8.37 -12.79
CA GLU A 80 3.57 -9.61 -13.50
C GLU A 80 4.81 -10.52 -13.54
N GLY A 81 4.63 -11.82 -13.25
CA GLY A 81 5.72 -12.80 -13.21
C GLY A 81 6.63 -12.74 -11.98
N LEU A 82 6.23 -12.01 -10.93
CA LEU A 82 6.94 -11.89 -9.65
C LEU A 82 6.94 -13.22 -8.85
#